data_AF-M7X755-F1
#
_entry.id   AF-M7X755-F1
#
_cell.length_a   1.000
_cell.length_b   1.000
_cell.length_c   1.000
_cell.angle_alpha   90.00
_cell.angle_beta   90.00
_cell.angle_gamma   90.00
#
_symmetry.space_group_name_H-M   'P 1'
#
loop_
_entity.id
_entity.type
_entity.pdbx_description
1 polymer ?
#
loop_
_entity_poly.entity_id
_entity_poly.type
_entity_poly.pdbx_seq_one_letter_code
_entity_poly.pdbx_strand_id
1 'polypeptide(L)'
;MASVARLVRRDPSLTPLFVAVGGGVVGALAFGAHYLRNSSDVIVDKKRHPEPWNDVEQHKNTKLFSSNRDFWSSRASNPPQNPREMFRSPSEQVVQAKEKAVEGVRKREMMGLGKEESAQH
;
A
#
# COMPACT_ATOMS: atom_id res chain seq x y z
N MET A 1 -11.39 33.39 -11.58
CA MET A 1 -10.60 32.63 -12.60
C MET A 1 -10.51 33.33 -13.95
N ALA A 2 -11.59 33.96 -14.46
CA ALA A 2 -11.59 34.62 -15.78
C ALA A 2 -10.53 35.74 -15.95
N SER A 3 -10.18 36.44 -14.87
CA SER A 3 -9.22 37.55 -14.89
C SER A 3 -7.78 37.09 -15.13
N VAL A 4 -7.36 35.97 -14.51
CA VAL A 4 -6.01 35.42 -14.66
C VAL A 4 -5.84 34.79 -16.05
N ALA A 5 -6.83 34.04 -16.52
CA ALA A 5 -6.80 33.48 -17.87
C ALA A 5 -6.76 34.57 -18.96
N ARG A 6 -7.44 35.70 -18.72
CA ARG A 6 -7.39 36.88 -19.61
C ARG A 6 -6.02 37.58 -19.56
N LEU A 7 -5.37 37.63 -18.39
CA LEU A 7 -4.01 38.17 -18.23
C LEU A 7 -2.97 37.33 -18.99
N VAL A 8 -3.01 36.00 -18.83
CA VAL A 8 -2.08 35.07 -19.50
C VAL A 8 -2.25 35.10 -21.03
N ARG A 9 -3.49 35.27 -21.52
CA ARG A 9 -3.76 35.45 -22.96
C ARG A 9 -3.27 36.78 -23.52
N ARG A 10 -3.28 37.83 -22.70
CA ARG A 10 -2.87 39.18 -23.11
C ARG A 10 -1.35 39.30 -23.15
N ASP A 11 -0.66 38.74 -22.16
CA ASP A 11 0.79 38.83 -22.00
C ASP A 11 1.40 37.41 -21.92
N PRO A 12 1.79 36.80 -23.06
CA PRO A 12 2.25 35.41 -23.10
C PRO A 12 3.56 35.16 -22.36
N SER A 13 4.35 36.21 -22.10
CA SER A 13 5.59 36.16 -21.32
C SER A 13 5.37 35.78 -19.84
N LEU A 14 4.16 35.95 -19.31
CA LEU A 14 3.81 35.57 -17.93
C LEU A 14 3.50 34.08 -17.78
N THR A 15 3.20 33.38 -18.88
CA THR A 15 2.88 31.95 -18.90
C THR A 15 3.90 31.08 -18.16
N PRO A 16 5.22 31.15 -18.43
CA PRO A 16 6.21 30.31 -17.74
C PRO A 16 6.23 30.53 -16.23
N LEU A 17 5.98 31.75 -15.76
CA LEU A 17 5.91 32.06 -14.34
C LEU A 17 4.71 31.36 -13.67
N PHE A 18 3.53 31.45 -14.29
CA PHE A 18 2.34 30.77 -13.78
C PHE A 18 2.46 29.25 -13.83
N VAL A 19 3.15 28.69 -14.83
CA VAL A 19 3.42 27.25 -14.90
C VAL A 19 4.36 26.82 -13.78
N ALA A 20 5.43 27.57 -13.51
CA ALA A 20 6.34 27.26 -12.42
C ALA A 20 5.66 27.31 -11.04
N VAL A 21 4.92 28.39 -10.77
CA VAL A 21 4.21 28.57 -9.48
C VAL A 21 3.06 27.58 -9.35
N GLY A 22 2.23 27.44 -10.39
CA GLY A 22 1.11 26.49 -10.41
C GLY A 22 1.59 25.05 -10.29
N GLY A 23 2.66 24.70 -11.00
CA GLY A 23 3.33 23.41 -10.89
C GLY A 23 3.85 23.15 -9.48
N GLY A 24 4.43 24.15 -8.82
CA GLY A 24 4.86 24.06 -7.43
C GLY A 24 3.72 23.79 -6.45
N VAL A 25 2.60 24.52 -6.56
CA VAL A 25 1.42 24.32 -5.70
C VAL A 25 0.82 22.94 -5.91
N VAL A 26 0.62 22.53 -7.16
CA VAL A 26 0.09 21.19 -7.48
C VAL A 26 1.05 20.10 -7.01
N GLY A 27 2.36 20.27 -7.21
CA GLY A 27 3.39 19.35 -6.75
C GLY A 27 3.39 19.20 -5.23
N ALA A 28 3.26 20.29 -4.48
CA ALA A 28 3.20 20.25 -3.02
C ALA A 28 1.97 19.47 -2.51
N LEU A 29 0.80 19.72 -3.09
CA LEU A 29 -0.43 18.99 -2.74
C LEU A 29 -0.33 17.50 -3.12
N ALA A 30 0.19 17.19 -4.30
CA ALA A 30 0.38 15.82 -4.76
C ALA A 30 1.38 15.07 -3.86
N PHE A 31 2.48 15.72 -3.48
CA PHE A 31 3.47 15.14 -2.56
C PHE A 31 2.87 14.88 -1.18
N GLY A 32 2.11 15.82 -0.62
CA GLY A 32 1.40 15.63 0.64
C GLY A 32 0.41 14.47 0.57
N ALA A 33 -0.38 14.38 -0.51
CA ALA A 33 -1.32 13.28 -0.71
C ALA A 33 -0.61 11.92 -0.87
N HIS A 34 0.52 11.87 -1.56
CA HIS A 34 1.36 10.68 -1.66
C HIS A 34 1.88 10.25 -0.29
N TYR A 35 2.44 11.18 0.48
CA TYR A 35 2.96 10.92 1.82
C TYR A 35 1.87 10.37 2.75
N LEU A 36 0.68 10.97 2.77
CA LEU A 36 -0.43 10.51 3.62
C LEU A 36 -0.94 9.11 3.25
N ARG A 37 -0.82 8.69 1.99
CA ARG A 37 -1.30 7.38 1.53
C ARG A 37 -0.26 6.27 1.68
N ASN A 38 1.01 6.61 1.51
CA ASN A 38 2.09 5.62 1.42
C ASN A 38 2.91 5.50 2.72
N SER A 39 2.84 6.47 3.62
CA SER A 39 3.64 6.49 4.85
C SER A 39 2.90 5.87 6.02
N SER A 40 3.63 5.10 6.82
CA SER A 40 3.13 4.47 8.05
C SER A 40 3.23 5.34 9.29
N ASP A 41 3.86 6.51 9.17
CA ASP A 41 4.16 7.40 10.31
C ASP A 41 2.93 8.16 10.81
N VAL A 42 1.90 8.31 9.96
CA VAL A 42 0.70 9.08 10.24
C VAL A 42 -0.53 8.21 10.10
N ILE A 43 -1.32 8.13 11.16
CA ILE A 43 -2.61 7.44 11.15
C ILE A 43 -3.66 8.39 10.57
N VAL A 44 -4.02 8.18 9.30
CA VAL A 44 -5.08 8.96 8.62
C VAL A 44 -6.48 8.41 8.95
N ASP A 45 -6.63 7.08 9.02
CA ASP A 45 -7.89 6.42 9.40
C ASP A 45 -7.66 5.40 10.52
N LYS A 46 -7.83 5.87 11.76
CA LYS A 46 -7.66 5.04 12.96
C LYS A 46 -8.67 3.90 13.08
N LYS A 47 -9.84 4.00 12.42
CA LYS A 47 -10.92 3.00 12.59
C LYS A 47 -10.71 1.79 11.69
N ARG A 48 -10.29 2.02 10.44
CA ARG A 48 -10.08 0.94 9.46
C ARG A 48 -8.66 0.39 9.46
N HIS A 49 -7.68 1.23 9.80
CA HIS A 49 -6.28 0.85 9.78
C HIS A 49 -5.51 1.44 10.98
N PRO A 50 -5.67 0.87 12.19
CA PRO A 50 -5.11 1.42 13.42
C PRO A 50 -3.58 1.29 13.54
N GLU A 51 -2.98 0.29 12.88
CA GLU A 51 -1.54 -0.02 12.99
C GLU A 51 -0.82 0.02 11.64
N PRO A 52 -0.69 1.20 11.00
CA PRO A 52 -0.13 1.32 9.65
C PRO A 52 1.35 0.93 9.53
N TRP A 53 2.08 0.88 10.65
CA TRP A 53 3.46 0.39 10.71
C TRP A 53 3.59 -1.12 10.50
N ASN A 54 2.50 -1.89 10.57
CA ASN A 54 2.55 -3.33 10.27
C ASN A 54 2.62 -3.63 8.77
N ASP A 55 2.13 -2.72 7.92
CA ASP A 55 2.06 -2.89 6.46
C ASP A 55 3.33 -2.41 5.73
N VAL A 56 4.44 -2.26 6.46
CA VAL A 56 5.72 -1.81 5.93
C VAL A 56 6.53 -3.01 5.47
N GLU A 57 6.32 -3.40 4.21
CA GLU A 57 7.03 -4.51 3.59
C GLU A 57 8.45 -4.11 3.18
N GLN A 58 9.42 -5.02 3.27
CA GLN A 58 10.83 -4.72 2.94
C GLN A 58 11.11 -4.39 1.46
N HIS A 59 10.21 -4.79 0.57
CA HIS A 59 10.31 -4.53 -0.86
C HIS A 59 9.55 -3.25 -1.28
N LYS A 60 8.77 -2.67 -0.37
CA LYS A 60 7.98 -1.48 -0.62
C LYS A 60 8.80 -0.24 -0.32
N ASN A 61 9.03 0.57 -1.35
CA ASN A 61 9.67 1.86 -1.18
C ASN A 61 8.62 2.92 -0.82
N THR A 62 8.76 3.53 0.36
CA THR A 62 7.90 4.64 0.82
C THR A 62 8.33 6.00 0.25
N LYS A 63 9.52 6.10 -0.34
CA LYS A 63 10.04 7.36 -0.91
C LYS A 63 9.35 7.67 -2.23
N LEU A 64 9.17 8.97 -2.50
CA LEU A 64 8.67 9.46 -3.79
C LEU A 64 9.47 8.92 -4.99
N PHE A 65 10.79 8.80 -4.83
CA PHE A 65 11.69 8.27 -5.85
C PHE A 65 12.81 7.45 -5.20
N SER A 66 13.21 6.35 -5.86
CA SER A 66 14.38 5.57 -5.50
C SER A 66 15.22 5.33 -6.76
N SER A 67 16.48 5.74 -6.72
CA SER A 67 17.44 5.52 -7.80
C SER A 67 17.73 4.03 -8.01
N ASN A 68 17.74 3.23 -6.94
CA ASN A 68 17.99 1.81 -7.00
C ASN A 68 16.68 1.04 -6.88
N ARG A 69 15.99 0.80 -8.00
CA ARG A 69 14.73 0.04 -8.02
C ARG A 69 14.97 -1.46 -7.81
N ASP A 70 16.06 -1.98 -8.37
CA ASP A 70 16.37 -3.42 -8.32
C ASP A 70 16.60 -3.90 -6.88
N PHE A 71 17.18 -3.06 -6.03
CA PHE A 71 17.32 -3.33 -4.59
C PHE A 71 15.99 -3.52 -3.85
N TRP A 72 14.93 -2.85 -4.27
CA TRP A 72 13.60 -3.05 -3.68
C TRP A 72 12.96 -4.31 -4.25
N SER A 73 13.04 -4.49 -5.57
CA SER A 73 12.48 -5.65 -6.27
C SER A 73 13.11 -6.98 -5.80
N SER A 74 14.41 -7.01 -5.50
CA SER A 74 15.10 -8.23 -5.05
C SER A 74 14.62 -8.75 -3.69
N ARG A 75 13.97 -7.90 -2.88
CA ARG A 75 13.39 -8.29 -1.58
C ARG A 75 11.94 -8.69 -1.66
N ALA A 76 11.33 -8.64 -2.85
CA ALA A 76 9.97 -9.12 -3.03
C ALA A 76 9.88 -10.65 -2.94
N SER A 77 10.96 -11.37 -3.25
CA SER A 77 10.96 -12.84 -3.36
C SER A 77 11.15 -13.59 -2.04
N ASN A 78 11.65 -12.95 -0.97
CA ASN A 78 11.81 -13.58 0.35
C ASN A 78 12.12 -12.50 1.42
N PRO A 79 11.11 -11.95 2.12
CA PRO A 79 10.67 -12.48 3.43
C PRO A 79 9.15 -12.27 3.71
N PRO A 80 8.57 -12.62 4.89
CA PRO A 80 7.15 -12.39 5.19
C PRO A 80 6.75 -10.93 4.97
N GLN A 81 5.63 -10.68 4.28
CA GLN A 81 5.15 -9.33 3.98
C GLN A 81 5.00 -8.49 5.27
N ASN A 82 4.55 -9.11 6.36
CA ASN A 82 4.47 -8.46 7.67
C ASN A 82 5.78 -8.62 8.46
N PRO A 83 6.46 -7.52 8.86
CA PRO A 83 7.69 -7.59 9.68
C PRO A 83 7.50 -8.37 10.99
N ARG A 84 6.27 -8.39 11.52
CA ARG A 84 5.91 -9.10 12.75
C ARG A 84 6.01 -10.62 12.61
N GLU A 85 5.83 -11.16 11.40
CA GLU A 85 5.92 -12.60 11.14
C GLU A 85 7.36 -13.11 11.09
N MET A 86 8.35 -12.25 10.81
CA MET A 86 9.77 -12.61 10.83
C MET A 86 10.26 -13.06 12.21
N PHE A 87 9.70 -12.48 13.28
CA PHE A 87 10.12 -12.77 14.66
C PHE A 87 9.28 -13.86 15.31
N ARG A 88 8.30 -14.41 14.58
CA ARG A 88 7.40 -15.41 15.12
C ARG A 88 8.11 -16.75 15.23
N SER A 89 8.05 -17.36 16.41
CA SER A 89 8.67 -18.66 16.64
C SER A 89 8.09 -19.71 15.67
N PRO A 90 8.90 -20.71 15.23
CA PRO A 90 8.41 -21.75 14.31
C PRO A 90 7.17 -22.50 14.82
N SER A 91 7.03 -22.65 16.14
CA SER A 91 5.88 -23.30 16.76
C SER A 91 4.58 -22.51 16.60
N GLU A 92 4.63 -21.18 16.71
CA GLU A 92 3.45 -20.33 16.52
C GLU A 92 2.97 -20.30 15.07
N GLN A 93 3.88 -20.41 14.10
CA GLN A 93 3.52 -20.50 12.68
C GLN A 93 2.72 -21.78 12.38
N VAL A 94 3.11 -22.91 12.99
CA VAL A 94 2.41 -24.20 12.86
C VAL A 94 1.02 -24.14 13.47
N VAL A 95 0.87 -23.50 14.64
CA VAL A 95 -0.44 -23.34 15.30
C VAL A 95 -1.38 -22.51 14.42
N GLN A 96 -0.92 -21.39 13.87
CA GLN A 96 -1.76 -20.53 13.03
C GLN A 96 -2.10 -21.18 11.67
N ALA A 97 -1.18 -21.96 11.08
CA ALA A 97 -1.44 -22.74 9.87
C ALA A 97 -2.52 -23.81 10.12
N LYS A 98 -2.47 -24.48 11.27
CA LYS A 98 -3.52 -25.43 11.69
C LYS A 98 -4.87 -24.75 11.86
N GLU A 99 -4.92 -23.60 12.52
CA GLU A 99 -6.16 -22.83 12.70
C GLU A 99 -6.77 -22.37 11.37
N LYS A 100 -5.94 -21.84 10.45
CA LYS A 100 -6.39 -21.44 9.10
C LYS A 100 -6.89 -22.64 8.29
N ALA A 101 -6.24 -23.79 8.40
CA ALA A 101 -6.69 -25.01 7.74
C ALA A 101 -8.04 -25.47 8.29
N VAL A 102 -8.21 -25.47 9.62
CA VAL A 102 -9.47 -25.81 10.29
C VAL A 102 -10.58 -24.82 9.93
N GLU A 103 -10.28 -23.53 9.86
CA GLU A 103 -11.24 -22.50 9.45
C GLU A 103 -11.62 -22.64 7.97
N GLY A 104 -10.65 -22.99 7.11
CA GLY A 104 -10.89 -23.31 5.71
C GLY A 104 -11.77 -24.55 5.53
N VAL A 105 -11.54 -25.61 6.31
CA VAL A 105 -12.39 -26.81 6.35
C VAL A 105 -13.79 -26.45 6.84
N ARG A 106 -13.91 -25.73 7.96
CA ARG A 106 -15.19 -25.25 8.50
C ARG A 106 -15.94 -24.39 7.49
N LYS A 107 -15.25 -23.53 6.74
CA LYS A 107 -15.84 -22.70 5.68
C LYS A 107 -16.30 -23.56 4.49
N ARG A 108 -15.54 -24.59 4.10
CA ARG A 108 -15.95 -25.56 3.07
C ARG A 108 -17.17 -26.38 3.50
N GLU A 109 -17.23 -26.80 4.76
CA GLU A 109 -18.39 -27.48 5.35
C GLU A 109 -19.62 -26.57 5.36
N MET A 110 -19.47 -25.30 5.77
CA MET A 110 -20.56 -24.31 5.72
C MET A 110 -21.00 -23.96 4.29
N MET A 111 -20.14 -24.15 3.29
CA MET A 111 -20.50 -24.01 1.86
C MET A 111 -21.04 -25.31 1.24
N GLY A 112 -21.20 -26.39 2.01
CA GLY A 112 -21.80 -27.64 1.54
C GLY A 112 -20.96 -28.47 0.56
N LEU A 113 -19.68 -28.10 0.35
CA LEU A 113 -18.79 -28.69 -0.66
C LEU A 113 -18.04 -29.95 -0.18
N GLY A 114 -18.25 -30.39 1.06
CA GLY A 114 -17.47 -31.47 1.68
C GLY A 114 -17.96 -32.91 1.43
N LYS A 115 -19.11 -33.10 0.77
CA LYS A 115 -19.77 -34.43 0.69
C LYS A 115 -19.48 -35.22 -0.59
N GLU A 116 -18.81 -34.63 -1.58
CA GLU A 116 -18.64 -35.27 -2.90
C GLU A 116 -17.33 -36.08 -3.04
N GLU A 117 -16.27 -35.78 -2.28
CA GLU A 117 -14.99 -36.50 -2.42
C GLU A 117 -14.92 -37.84 -1.67
N SER A 118 -15.81 -38.11 -0.71
CA SER A 118 -15.79 -39.37 0.06
C SER A 118 -16.49 -40.56 -0.63
N ALA A 119 -17.00 -40.39 -1.86
CA ALA A 119 -17.73 -41.42 -2.60
C ALA A 119 -16.92 -42.07 -3.74
N GLN A 120 -15.63 -41.71 -3.90
CA GLN A 120 -14.73 -42.28 -4.91
C GLN A 120 -13.52 -42.96 -4.24
N HIS A 121 -13.78 -43.94 -3.37
CA HIS A 121 -12.82 -44.97 -2.98
C HIS A 121 -13.55 -46.29 -2.77
#